data_AF-A0AAD8XJG8-F1
#
_entry.id   AF-A0AAD8XJG8-F1
#
_cell.length_a   1.000
_cell.length_b   1.000
_cell.length_c   1.000
_cell.angle_alpha   90.00
_cell.angle_beta   90.00
_cell.angle_gamma   90.00
#
_symmetry.space_group_name_H-M   'P 1'
#
loop_
_entity.id
_entity.type
_entity.pdbx_description
1 polymer ?
#
loop_
_entity_poly.entity_id
_entity_poly.type
_entity_poly.pdbx_seq_one_letter_code
_entity_poly.pdbx_strand_id
1 'polypeptide(L)'
;MSKTAAVLRGLVLLPVALAQQFPLRTTSYEHFGLIDVLDADGIDAICNDGCRKSLAELRAKIQNDCNPKIDVFNHGLMIYPATYIVDRYIYVYDISCYKNRNQTDDSPRECDDCILGPMEIEVNSPLGYTESRAVEFQSGISSCGARGYTYTSPLPYAISSTAAPPDLSASPTIGAQTQRMSGDCATTYHVQDGDTCDSIAIAQSVSSRDLVEVNEHLDNWCGGLGAGQELCLPAQCKLHLLTTEDSCESLLRQYGVPPKDLSDWNQKLYIQCDGFSEINTGYICVG
;
A
#
# COMPACT_ATOMS: atom_id res chain seq x y z
N MET A 1 -16.01 -19.20 -52.35
CA MET A 1 -17.42 -19.42 -51.90
C MET A 1 -17.36 -19.33 -50.37
N SER A 2 -17.90 -18.32 -49.67
CA SER A 2 -19.32 -17.88 -49.56
C SER A 2 -20.22 -19.09 -49.24
N LYS A 3 -21.05 -19.18 -48.20
CA LYS A 3 -21.87 -18.20 -47.40
C LYS A 3 -22.35 -18.95 -46.11
N THR A 4 -22.89 -18.41 -45.01
CA THR A 4 -23.38 -17.07 -44.57
C THR A 4 -23.25 -16.96 -43.03
N ALA A 5 -23.51 -15.79 -42.42
CA ALA A 5 -23.64 -15.59 -40.97
C ALA A 5 -25.11 -15.67 -40.47
N ALA A 6 -25.31 -15.68 -39.14
CA ALA A 6 -26.55 -15.28 -38.49
C ALA A 6 -26.27 -14.26 -37.38
N VAL A 7 -26.72 -13.03 -37.59
CA VAL A 7 -26.78 -11.92 -36.62
C VAL A 7 -28.18 -11.34 -36.73
N LEU A 8 -28.88 -11.08 -35.62
CA LEU A 8 -29.90 -10.03 -35.44
C LEU A 8 -30.58 -10.21 -34.05
N ARG A 9 -31.15 -9.19 -33.39
CA ARG A 9 -30.82 -7.77 -33.15
C ARG A 9 -31.92 -7.14 -32.29
N GLY A 10 -31.60 -6.06 -31.57
CA GLY A 10 -32.57 -5.17 -30.91
C GLY A 10 -31.85 -4.21 -29.98
N LEU A 11 -31.01 -3.30 -30.51
CA LEU A 11 -31.36 -1.90 -30.83
C LEU A 11 -32.06 -1.15 -29.68
N VAL A 12 -31.40 -0.24 -28.94
CA VAL A 12 -30.74 1.05 -29.30
C VAL A 12 -31.70 2.23 -29.22
N LEU A 13 -31.35 3.26 -28.43
CA LEU A 13 -31.41 4.66 -28.88
C LEU A 13 -30.32 5.51 -28.19
N LEU A 14 -29.49 6.10 -29.06
CA LEU A 14 -28.29 6.90 -28.86
C LEU A 14 -28.59 8.34 -28.33
N PRO A 15 -27.57 9.15 -27.99
CA PRO A 15 -26.85 9.91 -29.03
C PRO A 15 -25.36 9.56 -29.13
N VAL A 16 -24.85 9.49 -30.38
CA VAL A 16 -23.42 9.37 -30.68
C VAL A 16 -22.81 10.76 -30.90
N ALA A 17 -21.75 11.05 -30.16
CA ALA A 17 -20.73 12.05 -30.48
C ALA A 17 -19.43 11.65 -29.75
N LEU A 18 -18.26 12.03 -30.27
CA LEU A 18 -16.90 11.79 -29.73
C LEU A 18 -16.29 10.36 -29.82
N ALA A 19 -16.94 9.35 -30.42
CA ALA A 19 -16.34 8.03 -30.64
C ALA A 19 -15.29 7.96 -31.79
N GLN A 20 -14.52 9.02 -32.05
CA GLN A 20 -13.58 9.12 -33.19
C GLN A 20 -12.21 9.79 -32.90
N GLN A 21 -11.73 9.84 -31.65
CA GLN A 21 -10.42 10.45 -31.34
C GLN A 21 -9.40 9.59 -30.58
N PHE A 22 -9.71 8.34 -30.24
CA PHE A 22 -8.74 7.41 -29.67
C PHE A 22 -8.52 6.21 -30.57
N PRO A 23 -7.37 6.08 -31.26
CA PRO A 23 -6.97 4.81 -31.83
C PRO A 23 -6.74 3.83 -30.68
N LEU A 24 -7.35 2.65 -30.75
CA LEU A 24 -7.05 1.54 -29.86
C LEU A 24 -5.60 1.11 -30.08
N ARG A 25 -4.67 1.69 -29.30
CA ARG A 25 -3.34 1.11 -29.13
C ARG A 25 -3.52 -0.19 -28.36
N THR A 26 -3.44 -1.30 -29.06
CA THR A 26 -3.06 -2.58 -28.49
C THR A 26 -1.65 -2.42 -27.89
N THR A 27 -1.57 -2.16 -26.59
CA THR A 27 -0.29 -2.19 -25.87
C THR A 27 0.19 -3.63 -25.83
N SER A 28 1.18 -3.96 -26.66
CA SER A 28 1.91 -5.22 -26.56
C SER A 28 2.60 -5.28 -25.21
N TYR A 29 2.20 -6.24 -24.37
CA TYR A 29 2.84 -6.59 -23.10
C TYR A 29 4.19 -7.30 -23.36
N GLU A 30 5.11 -6.66 -24.08
CA GLU A 30 6.38 -7.24 -24.53
C GLU A 30 7.62 -6.43 -24.08
N HIS A 31 7.45 -5.42 -23.20
CA HIS A 31 8.58 -4.58 -22.78
C HIS A 31 8.56 -4.03 -21.34
N PHE A 32 7.90 -4.73 -20.42
CA PHE A 32 8.43 -4.82 -19.06
C PHE A 32 9.23 -6.12 -19.01
N GLY A 33 10.55 -6.02 -19.03
CA GLY A 33 11.38 -7.17 -18.67
C GLY A 33 11.00 -7.59 -17.26
N LEU A 34 10.76 -8.89 -17.04
CA LEU A 34 10.71 -9.40 -15.67
C LEU A 34 12.02 -8.99 -15.00
N ILE A 35 11.91 -8.20 -13.95
CA ILE A 35 13.06 -7.91 -13.10
C ILE A 35 13.25 -9.20 -12.30
N ASP A 36 14.21 -10.03 -12.71
CA ASP A 36 14.72 -11.13 -11.89
C ASP A 36 15.44 -10.52 -10.68
N VAL A 37 14.65 -10.13 -9.67
CA VAL A 37 15.16 -9.60 -8.39
C VAL A 37 15.86 -10.71 -7.60
N LEU A 38 15.44 -11.96 -7.79
CA LEU A 38 16.02 -13.16 -7.20
C LEU A 38 16.03 -14.29 -8.24
N ASP A 39 17.15 -15.00 -8.34
CA ASP A 39 17.26 -16.25 -9.09
C ASP A 39 16.76 -17.45 -8.25
N ALA A 40 16.83 -18.66 -8.82
CA ALA A 40 16.38 -19.87 -8.13
C ALA A 40 17.13 -20.12 -6.81
N ASP A 41 18.44 -19.85 -6.77
CA ASP A 41 19.26 -20.00 -5.57
C ASP A 41 18.87 -18.96 -4.49
N GLY A 42 18.59 -17.71 -4.90
CA GLY A 42 18.06 -16.67 -4.03
C GLY A 42 16.65 -16.97 -3.48
N ILE A 43 15.79 -17.58 -4.29
CA ILE A 43 14.47 -18.07 -3.86
C ILE A 43 14.64 -19.21 -2.85
N ASP A 44 15.45 -20.23 -3.13
CA ASP A 44 15.66 -21.36 -2.20
C ASP A 44 16.34 -20.94 -0.88
N ALA A 45 17.23 -19.94 -0.92
CA ALA A 45 17.86 -19.35 0.26
C ALA A 45 16.86 -18.66 1.21
N ILE A 46 15.76 -18.12 0.68
CA ILE A 46 14.69 -17.49 1.47
C ILE A 46 13.58 -18.50 1.79
N CYS A 47 13.04 -19.18 0.77
CA CYS A 47 11.84 -20.01 0.80
C CYS A 47 12.06 -21.45 1.30
N ASN A 48 12.80 -21.58 2.39
CA ASN A 48 13.02 -22.82 3.12
C ASN A 48 12.42 -22.80 4.53
N ASP A 49 12.07 -23.99 5.02
CA ASP A 49 11.45 -24.19 6.33
C ASP A 49 12.31 -23.64 7.49
N GLY A 50 13.63 -23.54 7.32
CA GLY A 50 14.56 -22.99 8.31
C GLY A 50 14.35 -21.48 8.52
N CYS A 51 14.24 -20.73 7.44
CA CYS A 51 13.92 -19.29 7.46
C CYS A 51 12.58 -19.04 8.17
N ARG A 52 11.51 -19.72 7.73
CA ARG A 52 10.19 -19.56 8.36
C ARG A 52 10.16 -19.99 9.82
N LYS A 53 10.78 -21.12 10.15
CA LYS A 53 10.85 -21.58 11.54
C LYS A 53 11.55 -20.56 12.42
N SER A 54 12.64 -19.95 11.95
CA SER A 54 13.36 -18.90 12.68
C SER A 54 12.50 -17.66 12.93
N LEU A 55 11.70 -17.23 11.94
CA LEU A 55 10.72 -16.14 12.12
C LEU A 55 9.63 -16.51 13.14
N ALA A 56 9.10 -17.73 13.09
CA ALA A 56 8.09 -18.21 14.04
C ALA A 56 8.64 -18.32 15.48
N GLU A 57 9.89 -18.75 15.64
CA GLU A 57 10.59 -18.79 16.94
C GLU A 57 10.86 -17.38 17.49
N LEU A 58 11.29 -16.43 16.63
CA LEU A 58 11.44 -15.02 17.00
C LEU A 58 10.09 -14.42 17.45
N ARG A 59 9.02 -14.68 16.70
CA ARG A 59 7.66 -14.25 17.06
C ARG A 59 7.23 -14.79 18.41
N ALA A 60 7.38 -16.10 18.64
CA ALA A 60 7.04 -16.72 19.92
C ALA A 60 7.88 -16.13 21.07
N LYS A 61 9.17 -15.85 20.84
CA LYS A 61 10.04 -15.20 21.81
C LYS A 61 9.57 -13.79 22.16
N ILE A 62 9.22 -12.96 21.17
CA ILE A 62 8.65 -11.62 21.41
C ILE A 62 7.35 -11.72 22.22
N GLN A 63 6.46 -12.66 21.89
CA GLN A 63 5.20 -12.85 22.64
C GLN A 63 5.39 -13.30 24.10
N ASN A 64 6.50 -13.98 24.41
CA ASN A 64 6.80 -14.45 25.77
C ASN A 64 7.59 -13.42 26.59
N ASP A 65 8.51 -12.69 25.96
CA ASP A 65 9.43 -11.78 26.64
C ASP A 65 8.86 -10.37 26.81
N CYS A 66 7.99 -9.92 25.89
CA CYS A 66 7.43 -8.57 25.88
C CYS A 66 6.05 -8.49 26.58
N ASN A 67 5.81 -7.42 27.32
CA ASN A 67 4.53 -7.11 27.92
C ASN A 67 3.62 -6.36 26.92
N PRO A 68 2.51 -6.97 26.45
CA PRO A 68 1.71 -6.44 25.34
C PRO A 68 0.95 -5.13 25.63
N LYS A 69 1.07 -4.57 26.84
CA LYS A 69 0.49 -3.27 27.22
C LYS A 69 1.46 -2.10 27.18
N ILE A 70 2.77 -2.37 27.18
CA ILE A 70 3.82 -1.33 27.27
C ILE A 70 4.89 -1.52 26.19
N ASP A 71 5.21 -2.77 25.85
CA ASP A 71 6.11 -3.13 24.77
C ASP A 71 5.27 -3.21 23.50
N VAL A 72 4.98 -2.04 22.94
CA VAL A 72 4.19 -1.84 21.72
C VAL A 72 5.03 -1.14 20.67
N PHE A 73 4.79 -1.45 19.39
CA PHE A 73 5.41 -0.73 18.29
C PHE A 73 4.55 0.50 17.97
N ASN A 74 5.01 1.68 18.41
CA ASN A 74 4.36 2.94 18.08
C ASN A 74 4.92 3.45 16.74
N HIS A 75 4.03 3.64 15.77
CA HIS A 75 4.33 4.24 14.48
C HIS A 75 3.46 5.48 14.28
N GLY A 76 3.95 6.62 14.75
CA GLY A 76 3.29 7.90 14.59
C GLY A 76 2.00 8.00 15.40
N LEU A 77 0.86 7.93 14.72
CA LEU A 77 -0.46 7.89 15.35
C LEU A 77 -1.04 6.48 15.55
N MET A 78 -0.31 5.42 15.19
CA MET A 78 -0.81 4.04 15.26
C MET A 78 0.04 3.15 16.17
N ILE A 79 -0.64 2.42 17.07
CA ILE A 79 -0.02 1.51 18.03
C ILE A 79 -0.26 0.08 17.61
N TYR A 80 0.82 -0.67 17.40
CA TYR A 80 0.81 -2.07 16.98
C TYR A 80 1.43 -2.99 18.06
N PRO A 81 1.15 -4.31 18.02
CA PRO A 81 1.86 -5.28 18.86
C PRO A 81 3.38 -5.26 18.59
N ALA A 82 4.21 -5.57 19.58
CA ALA A 82 5.65 -5.77 19.37
C ALA A 82 5.99 -6.84 18.30
N THR A 83 5.06 -7.74 17.97
CA THR A 83 5.22 -8.71 16.87
C THR A 83 5.07 -8.11 15.48
N TYR A 84 4.64 -6.85 15.30
CA TYR A 84 4.33 -6.25 13.99
C TYR A 84 5.38 -6.52 12.90
N ILE A 85 6.66 -6.26 13.22
CA ILE A 85 7.76 -6.39 12.26
C ILE A 85 7.97 -7.85 11.85
N VAL A 86 7.96 -8.79 12.81
CA VAL A 86 8.13 -10.22 12.50
C VAL A 86 6.88 -10.82 11.84
N ASP A 87 5.69 -10.34 12.20
CA ASP A 87 4.43 -10.74 11.57
C ASP A 87 4.37 -10.26 10.12
N ARG A 88 4.93 -9.09 9.80
CA ARG A 88 5.11 -8.61 8.41
C ARG A 88 6.10 -9.47 7.62
N TYR A 89 7.24 -9.87 8.20
CA TYR A 89 8.17 -10.80 7.53
C TYR A 89 7.55 -12.19 7.32
N ILE A 90 6.77 -12.69 8.28
CA ILE A 90 6.03 -13.95 8.15
C ILE A 90 4.99 -13.88 7.04
N TYR A 91 4.23 -12.79 6.97
CA TYR A 91 3.22 -12.55 5.94
C TYR A 91 3.84 -12.48 4.53
N VAL A 92 4.92 -11.71 4.36
CA VAL A 92 5.64 -11.64 3.08
C VAL A 92 6.22 -13.00 2.70
N TYR A 93 6.79 -13.75 3.65
CA TYR A 93 7.23 -15.13 3.41
C TYR A 93 6.06 -16.01 2.92
N ASP A 94 4.90 -16.00 3.60
CA ASP A 94 3.76 -16.86 3.26
C ASP A 94 3.30 -16.64 1.81
N ILE A 95 3.26 -15.40 1.35
CA ILE A 95 2.90 -15.04 -0.02
C ILE A 95 4.02 -15.39 -1.01
N SER A 96 5.24 -14.88 -0.78
CA SER A 96 6.34 -15.02 -1.74
C SER A 96 6.84 -16.45 -1.90
N CYS A 97 6.72 -17.27 -0.85
CA CYS A 97 7.15 -18.66 -0.83
C CYS A 97 5.99 -19.65 -0.98
N TYR A 98 4.81 -19.15 -1.41
CA TYR A 98 3.64 -19.98 -1.62
C TYR A 98 3.89 -21.09 -2.65
N LYS A 99 3.47 -22.32 -2.33
CA LYS A 99 3.57 -23.48 -3.23
C LYS A 99 2.19 -23.95 -3.62
N ASN A 100 1.93 -24.00 -4.92
CA ASN A 100 0.67 -24.47 -5.54
C ASN A 100 0.24 -25.82 -4.95
N ARG A 101 -1.05 -25.95 -4.60
CA ARG A 101 -1.69 -27.18 -4.07
C ARG A 101 -1.86 -28.30 -5.11
N ASN A 102 -1.18 -28.23 -6.25
CA ASN A 102 -1.28 -29.09 -7.43
C ASN A 102 -2.69 -29.11 -8.06
N GLN A 103 -3.20 -27.95 -8.49
CA GLN A 103 -4.33 -27.89 -9.41
C GLN A 103 -3.87 -28.07 -10.87
N THR A 104 -4.67 -28.76 -11.69
CA THR A 104 -4.30 -29.19 -13.06
C THR A 104 -4.58 -28.15 -14.14
N ASP A 105 -3.63 -28.05 -15.08
CA ASP A 105 -3.36 -27.07 -16.15
C ASP A 105 -4.48 -26.74 -17.20
N ASP A 106 -5.74 -27.11 -16.96
CA ASP A 106 -6.88 -26.87 -17.88
C ASP A 106 -7.76 -25.68 -17.47
N SER A 107 -7.46 -24.99 -16.36
CA SER A 107 -8.16 -23.78 -15.90
C SER A 107 -7.74 -22.51 -16.66
N PRO A 108 -8.61 -21.47 -16.73
CA PRO A 108 -8.15 -20.12 -17.01
C PRO A 108 -7.11 -19.70 -15.96
N ARG A 109 -6.02 -19.01 -16.35
CA ARG A 109 -4.90 -18.70 -15.45
C ARG A 109 -5.29 -17.92 -14.19
N GLU A 110 -6.32 -17.09 -14.27
CA GLU A 110 -6.91 -16.38 -13.12
C GLU A 110 -7.52 -17.30 -12.05
N CYS A 111 -7.81 -18.56 -12.40
CA CYS A 111 -8.35 -19.59 -11.53
C CYS A 111 -7.28 -20.52 -10.94
N ASP A 112 -6.02 -20.36 -11.33
CA ASP A 112 -4.95 -21.23 -10.86
C ASP A 112 -4.67 -20.99 -9.37
N ASP A 113 -4.27 -22.05 -8.68
CA ASP A 113 -3.89 -22.00 -7.26
C ASP A 113 -2.70 -21.06 -7.01
N CYS A 114 -1.85 -20.84 -8.02
CA CYS A 114 -0.78 -19.84 -8.01
C CYS A 114 -1.28 -18.39 -7.88
N ILE A 115 -2.55 -18.12 -8.20
CA ILE A 115 -3.19 -16.80 -8.08
C ILE A 115 -4.09 -16.76 -6.85
N LEU A 116 -5.02 -17.71 -6.75
CA LEU A 116 -6.01 -17.74 -5.67
C LEU A 116 -5.40 -18.11 -4.30
N GLY A 117 -4.30 -18.87 -4.27
CA GLY A 117 -3.58 -19.25 -3.06
C GLY A 117 -2.95 -18.08 -2.32
N PRO A 118 -2.13 -17.24 -2.98
CA PRO A 118 -1.65 -15.98 -2.41
C PRO A 118 -2.78 -15.04 -2.00
N MET A 119 -3.83 -14.88 -2.82
CA MET A 119 -5.00 -14.06 -2.46
C MET A 119 -5.68 -14.55 -1.18
N GLU A 120 -5.76 -15.86 -0.94
CA GLU A 120 -6.27 -16.42 0.32
C GLU A 120 -5.44 -15.95 1.53
N ILE A 121 -4.12 -15.86 1.39
CA ILE A 121 -3.23 -15.39 2.45
C ILE A 121 -3.43 -13.89 2.70
N GLU A 122 -3.56 -13.09 1.64
CA GLU A 122 -3.85 -11.65 1.74
C GLU A 122 -5.14 -11.40 2.54
N VAL A 123 -6.26 -12.00 2.15
CA VAL A 123 -7.58 -11.74 2.75
C VAL A 123 -7.80 -12.39 4.13
N ASN A 124 -6.91 -13.30 4.54
CA ASN A 124 -6.92 -13.87 5.88
C ASN A 124 -5.85 -13.26 6.80
N SER A 125 -4.99 -12.40 6.26
CA SER A 125 -3.97 -11.67 7.03
C SER A 125 -4.48 -10.29 7.43
N PRO A 126 -4.44 -9.90 8.72
CA PRO A 126 -4.74 -8.53 9.15
C PRO A 126 -3.75 -7.48 8.61
N LEU A 127 -2.66 -7.91 7.95
CA LEU A 127 -1.67 -7.07 7.27
C LEU A 127 -1.92 -6.94 5.76
N GLY A 128 -2.67 -7.87 5.15
CA GLY A 128 -2.98 -7.90 3.72
C GLY A 128 -4.43 -7.59 3.38
N TYR A 129 -5.32 -7.71 4.37
CA TYR A 129 -6.76 -7.58 4.17
C TYR A 129 -7.15 -6.15 3.77
N THR A 130 -7.88 -6.05 2.67
CA THR A 130 -8.72 -4.91 2.33
C THR A 130 -10.09 -5.42 1.89
N GLU A 131 -11.14 -4.59 2.01
CA GLU A 131 -12.47 -4.93 1.50
C GLU A 131 -12.44 -5.19 -0.02
N SER A 132 -11.61 -4.46 -0.78
CA SER A 132 -11.47 -4.65 -2.23
C SER A 132 -10.86 -6.01 -2.58
N ARG A 133 -9.76 -6.42 -1.94
CA ARG A 133 -9.15 -7.75 -2.13
C ARG A 133 -10.07 -8.88 -1.68
N ALA A 134 -10.82 -8.67 -0.59
CA ALA A 134 -11.82 -9.63 -0.13
C ALA A 134 -12.93 -9.86 -1.16
N VAL A 135 -13.45 -8.79 -1.77
CA VAL A 135 -14.46 -8.87 -2.85
C VAL A 135 -13.88 -9.52 -4.12
N GLU A 136 -12.66 -9.15 -4.50
CA GLU A 136 -11.95 -9.74 -5.65
C GLU A 136 -11.75 -11.25 -5.48
N PHE A 137 -11.23 -11.68 -4.33
CA PHE A 137 -11.02 -13.10 -4.00
C PHE A 137 -12.33 -13.88 -3.96
N GLN A 138 -13.38 -13.35 -3.30
CA GLN A 138 -14.70 -13.99 -3.26
C GLN A 138 -15.32 -14.12 -4.66
N SER A 139 -15.14 -13.13 -5.52
CA SER A 139 -15.56 -13.17 -6.92
C SER A 139 -14.77 -14.24 -7.70
N GLY A 140 -13.45 -14.29 -7.55
CA GLY A 140 -12.56 -15.25 -8.20
C GLY A 140 -12.87 -16.70 -7.83
N ILE A 141 -12.94 -17.04 -6.53
CA ILE A 141 -13.28 -18.42 -6.12
C ILE A 141 -14.68 -18.83 -6.60
N SER A 142 -15.61 -17.87 -6.69
CA SER A 142 -16.98 -18.12 -7.17
C SER A 142 -17.04 -18.32 -8.70
N SER A 143 -16.36 -17.50 -9.49
CA SER A 143 -16.35 -17.61 -10.96
C SER A 143 -15.60 -18.85 -11.43
N CYS A 144 -14.52 -19.20 -10.75
CA CYS A 144 -13.70 -20.38 -11.00
C CYS A 144 -14.31 -21.68 -10.46
N GLY A 145 -15.38 -21.62 -9.66
CA GLY A 145 -15.95 -22.77 -8.97
C GLY A 145 -15.00 -23.45 -7.98
N ALA A 146 -14.00 -22.69 -7.51
CA ALA A 146 -12.86 -23.17 -6.76
C ALA A 146 -13.26 -23.62 -5.34
N ARG A 147 -12.55 -24.61 -4.78
CA ARG A 147 -12.86 -25.22 -3.48
C ARG A 147 -11.60 -25.42 -2.65
N GLY A 148 -11.77 -25.50 -1.33
CA GLY A 148 -10.65 -25.63 -0.39
C GLY A 148 -10.03 -24.29 0.03
N TYR A 149 -10.65 -23.18 -0.36
CA TYR A 149 -10.32 -21.83 0.05
C TYR A 149 -11.13 -21.41 1.29
N THR A 150 -10.51 -20.64 2.18
CA THR A 150 -11.07 -20.14 3.44
C THR A 150 -11.08 -18.61 3.45
N TYR A 151 -12.00 -18.03 4.22
CA TYR A 151 -12.13 -16.58 4.36
C TYR A 151 -12.55 -16.24 5.79
N THR A 152 -11.78 -15.38 6.46
CA THR A 152 -11.92 -15.09 7.90
C THR A 152 -12.23 -13.63 8.20
N SER A 153 -12.03 -12.70 7.25
CA SER A 153 -12.31 -11.26 7.43
C SER A 153 -11.66 -10.68 8.69
N PRO A 154 -10.32 -10.69 8.80
CA PRO A 154 -9.62 -10.33 10.03
C PRO A 154 -9.91 -8.89 10.50
N LEU A 155 -9.82 -8.67 11.80
CA LEU A 155 -9.86 -7.33 12.39
C LEU A 155 -8.60 -6.54 12.03
N PRO A 156 -8.65 -5.19 12.04
CA PRO A 156 -7.47 -4.35 11.83
C PRO A 156 -6.30 -4.72 12.76
N TYR A 157 -5.07 -4.69 12.24
CA TYR A 157 -3.89 -5.10 12.99
C TYR A 157 -3.45 -4.10 14.09
N ALA A 158 -3.88 -2.83 13.99
CA ALA A 158 -3.59 -1.81 15.00
C ALA A 158 -4.39 -2.05 16.29
N ILE A 159 -3.72 -1.95 17.44
CA ILE A 159 -4.33 -2.08 18.77
C ILE A 159 -5.14 -0.81 19.10
N SER A 160 -4.62 0.34 18.73
CA SER A 160 -5.21 1.66 19.00
C SER A 160 -4.59 2.72 18.10
N SER A 161 -5.33 3.81 17.86
CA SER A 161 -4.75 5.06 17.37
C SER A 161 -4.59 6.04 18.53
N THR A 162 -3.46 6.74 18.60
CA THR A 162 -3.36 7.94 19.43
C THR A 162 -4.24 9.02 18.81
N ALA A 163 -5.12 9.60 19.62
CA ALA A 163 -5.98 10.69 19.16
C ALA A 163 -5.14 11.85 18.62
N ALA A 164 -5.34 12.19 17.35
CA ALA A 164 -4.81 13.42 16.79
C ALA A 164 -5.27 14.62 17.64
N PRO A 165 -4.48 15.72 17.71
CA PRO A 165 -4.95 16.96 18.31
C PRO A 165 -6.30 17.38 17.68
N PRO A 166 -7.26 17.89 18.46
CA PRO A 166 -8.54 18.33 17.91
C PRO A 166 -8.37 19.49 16.91
N ASP A 167 -9.22 19.49 15.89
CA ASP A 167 -9.35 20.49 14.80
C ASP A 167 -8.22 20.60 13.75
N LEU A 168 -8.23 19.68 12.79
CA LEU A 168 -7.79 19.97 11.41
C LEU A 168 -8.96 20.55 10.58
N SER A 169 -9.31 21.80 10.86
CA SER A 169 -10.19 22.62 9.99
C SER A 169 -9.68 24.05 9.75
N ALA A 170 -8.48 24.38 10.26
CA ALA A 170 -7.78 25.59 9.89
C ALA A 170 -6.95 25.34 8.62
N SER A 171 -7.56 25.48 7.44
CA SER A 171 -6.81 25.58 6.18
C SER A 171 -5.91 26.83 6.21
N PRO A 172 -4.58 26.71 6.08
CA PRO A 172 -3.80 27.83 5.56
C PRO A 172 -4.23 28.05 4.10
N THR A 173 -4.47 29.30 3.71
CA THR A 173 -4.79 29.64 2.31
C THR A 173 -3.52 29.58 1.47
N ILE A 174 -3.00 28.37 1.23
CA ILE A 174 -1.91 28.14 0.28
C ILE A 174 -2.50 28.39 -1.11
N GLY A 175 -2.02 29.45 -1.78
CA GLY A 175 -2.41 29.73 -3.15
C GLY A 175 -1.92 28.61 -4.06
N ALA A 176 -2.78 28.12 -4.95
CA ALA A 176 -2.49 26.98 -5.82
C ALA A 176 -1.18 27.19 -6.61
N GLN A 177 -0.10 26.56 -6.13
CA GLN A 177 1.16 26.48 -6.83
C GLN A 177 1.27 25.12 -7.49
N THR A 178 1.12 25.08 -8.81
CA THR A 178 1.44 23.92 -9.65
C THR A 178 2.95 23.71 -9.78
N GLN A 179 3.68 23.87 -8.68
CA GLN A 179 5.06 23.39 -8.59
C GLN A 179 5.04 21.89 -8.35
N ARG A 180 5.90 21.20 -9.09
CA ARG A 180 6.18 19.79 -8.92
C ARG A 180 6.66 19.59 -7.47
N MET A 181 5.99 18.74 -6.70
CA MET A 181 6.42 18.39 -5.35
C MET A 181 7.68 17.53 -5.48
N SER A 182 8.82 18.19 -5.65
CA SER A 182 10.11 17.52 -5.79
C SER A 182 10.57 17.05 -4.42
N GLY A 183 11.30 15.93 -4.35
CA GLY A 183 12.00 15.50 -3.14
C GLY A 183 13.22 16.37 -2.81
N ASP A 184 13.15 17.66 -3.14
CA ASP A 184 14.18 18.66 -2.92
C ASP A 184 13.86 19.44 -1.63
N CYS A 185 14.91 19.83 -0.91
CA CYS A 185 14.82 20.67 0.29
C CYS A 185 14.26 22.06 -0.04
N ALA A 186 13.00 22.33 0.33
CA ALA A 186 12.32 23.60 0.07
C ALA A 186 12.65 24.66 1.14
N THR A 187 12.68 24.25 2.41
CA THR A 187 13.09 25.05 3.58
C THR A 187 13.82 24.16 4.58
N THR A 188 14.33 24.72 5.69
CA THR A 188 14.90 23.93 6.80
C THR A 188 14.14 24.14 8.10
N TYR A 189 14.27 23.18 9.01
CA TYR A 189 13.66 23.19 10.34
C TYR A 189 14.67 22.78 11.42
N HIS A 190 14.79 23.58 12.46
CA HIS A 190 15.62 23.26 13.62
C HIS A 190 14.83 22.37 14.60
N VAL A 191 15.24 21.10 14.75
CA VAL A 191 14.55 20.10 15.57
C VAL A 191 14.61 20.50 17.05
N GLN A 192 13.45 20.56 17.70
CA GLN A 192 13.31 20.88 19.12
C GLN A 192 13.35 19.60 19.98
N ASP A 193 13.52 19.79 21.29
CA ASP A 193 13.43 18.67 22.24
C ASP A 193 11.97 18.19 22.36
N GLY A 194 11.74 16.89 22.14
CA GLY A 194 10.42 16.26 22.12
C GLY A 194 9.70 16.23 20.77
N ASP A 195 10.31 16.69 19.68
CA ASP A 195 9.73 16.58 18.33
C ASP A 195 9.69 15.12 17.81
N THR A 196 8.74 14.86 16.91
CA THR A 196 8.66 13.66 16.06
C THR A 196 8.47 14.08 14.61
N CYS A 197 8.76 13.21 13.63
CA CYS A 197 8.49 13.54 12.22
C CYS A 197 7.01 13.91 11.99
N ASP A 198 6.06 13.29 12.71
CA ASP A 198 4.64 13.64 12.60
C ASP A 198 4.31 15.00 13.25
N SER A 199 4.90 15.37 14.40
CA SER A 199 4.67 16.70 14.99
C SER A 199 5.21 17.80 14.08
N ILE A 200 6.38 17.57 13.48
CA ILE A 200 7.00 18.47 12.49
C ILE A 200 6.16 18.51 11.21
N ALA A 201 5.73 17.36 10.68
CA ALA A 201 4.89 17.26 9.49
C ALA A 201 3.61 18.10 9.61
N ILE A 202 2.87 17.94 10.72
CA ILE A 202 1.68 18.74 11.04
C ILE A 202 2.04 20.23 11.13
N ALA A 203 3.04 20.57 11.95
CA ALA A 203 3.38 21.96 12.26
C ALA A 203 3.91 22.74 11.04
N GLN A 204 4.58 22.04 10.12
CA GLN A 204 5.15 22.62 8.90
C GLN A 204 4.29 22.39 7.66
N SER A 205 3.15 21.68 7.78
CA SER A 205 2.26 21.32 6.66
C SER A 205 2.97 20.58 5.53
N VAL A 206 3.75 19.56 5.87
CA VAL A 206 4.49 18.70 4.94
C VAL A 206 4.13 17.22 5.13
N SER A 207 4.29 16.42 4.08
CA SER A 207 4.11 14.95 4.14
C SER A 207 5.13 14.32 5.10
N SER A 208 4.67 13.44 5.99
CA SER A 208 5.54 12.73 6.95
C SER A 208 6.56 11.84 6.22
N ARG A 209 6.17 11.25 5.08
CA ARG A 209 7.06 10.42 4.29
C ARG A 209 8.08 11.26 3.51
N ASP A 210 7.65 12.32 2.84
CA ASP A 210 8.58 13.16 2.08
C ASP A 210 9.59 13.88 3.01
N LEU A 211 9.18 14.18 4.25
CA LEU A 211 10.07 14.67 5.31
C LEU A 211 11.15 13.65 5.69
N VAL A 212 10.81 12.36 5.81
CA VAL A 212 11.82 11.31 6.05
C VAL A 212 12.72 11.14 4.83
N GLU A 213 12.16 11.13 3.63
CA GLU A 213 12.91 10.84 2.39
C GLU A 213 13.88 11.95 1.96
N VAL A 214 13.55 13.22 2.19
CA VAL A 214 14.47 14.35 1.91
C VAL A 214 15.63 14.42 2.94
N ASN A 215 15.60 13.60 4.00
CA ASN A 215 16.60 13.55 5.06
C ASN A 215 17.21 12.15 5.15
N GLU A 216 18.11 11.79 4.22
CA GLU A 216 18.78 10.46 4.12
C GLU A 216 19.46 9.93 5.40
N HIS A 217 19.66 10.79 6.42
CA HIS A 217 20.21 10.41 7.72
C HIS A 217 19.15 9.85 8.69
N LEU A 218 17.86 10.02 8.38
CA LEU A 218 16.76 9.34 9.04
C LEU A 218 16.53 7.98 8.37
N ASP A 219 16.17 6.97 9.16
CA ASP A 219 15.64 5.73 8.60
C ASP A 219 14.17 5.91 8.16
N ASN A 220 13.64 4.92 7.42
CA ASN A 220 12.27 4.90 6.89
C ASN A 220 11.16 5.04 7.97
N TRP A 221 11.51 5.01 9.26
CA TRP A 221 10.64 5.07 10.42
C TRP A 221 10.90 6.31 11.29
N CYS A 222 11.58 7.34 10.76
CA CYS A 222 12.03 8.54 11.50
C CYS A 222 13.10 8.24 12.58
N GLY A 223 13.70 7.06 12.59
CA GLY A 223 14.83 6.75 13.47
C GLY A 223 16.05 7.61 13.10
N GLY A 224 16.73 8.15 14.12
CA GLY A 224 17.86 9.07 13.94
C GLY A 224 17.53 10.56 14.13
N LEU A 225 16.24 10.91 14.28
CA LEU A 225 15.81 12.25 14.65
C LEU A 225 16.32 12.63 16.05
N GLY A 226 16.88 13.83 16.20
CA GLY A 226 17.40 14.33 17.47
C GLY A 226 17.41 15.85 17.55
N ALA A 227 17.13 16.38 18.74
CA ALA A 227 17.11 17.81 19.01
C ALA A 227 18.42 18.51 18.62
N GLY A 228 18.32 19.68 18.01
CA GLY A 228 19.45 20.46 17.50
C GLY A 228 19.91 20.12 16.07
N GLN A 229 19.29 19.13 15.41
CA GLN A 229 19.49 18.88 13.98
C GLN A 229 18.79 19.96 13.13
N GLU A 230 19.34 20.21 11.94
CA GLU A 230 18.62 20.88 10.85
C GLU A 230 18.04 19.81 9.92
N LEU A 231 16.72 19.73 9.83
CA LEU A 231 16.02 18.93 8.82
C LEU A 231 15.78 19.77 7.57
N CYS A 232 15.87 19.13 6.42
CA CYS A 232 15.21 19.63 5.21
C CYS A 232 13.71 19.39 5.29
N LEU A 233 12.92 20.39 4.94
CA LEU A 233 11.48 20.26 4.73
C LEU A 233 11.19 20.18 3.23
N PRO A 234 10.33 19.26 2.76
CA PRO A 234 9.82 19.31 1.40
C PRO A 234 8.81 20.47 1.27
N ALA A 235 8.26 20.67 0.07
CA ALA A 235 7.29 21.74 -0.14
C ALA A 235 5.96 21.50 0.61
N GLN A 236 5.32 22.59 1.02
CA GLN A 236 4.11 22.55 1.83
C GLN A 236 2.88 22.13 1.01
N CYS A 237 1.99 21.38 1.64
CA CYS A 237 0.78 20.85 1.01
C CYS A 237 -0.38 20.75 2.01
N LYS A 238 -1.59 20.57 1.49
CA LYS A 238 -2.75 20.17 2.28
C LYS A 238 -2.55 18.73 2.72
N LEU A 239 -2.57 18.49 4.03
CA LEU A 239 -2.39 17.17 4.60
C LEU A 239 -3.69 16.37 4.70
N HIS A 240 -3.56 15.06 4.52
CA HIS A 240 -4.51 14.05 4.97
C HIS A 240 -3.79 13.09 5.93
N LEU A 241 -4.42 12.77 7.07
CA LEU A 241 -3.93 11.76 8.00
C LEU A 241 -4.42 10.39 7.55
N LEU A 242 -3.49 9.49 7.19
CA LEU A 242 -3.83 8.12 6.84
C LEU A 242 -4.38 7.35 8.04
N THR A 243 -5.50 6.67 7.81
CA THR A 243 -6.16 5.73 8.73
C THR A 243 -6.22 4.33 8.14
N THR A 244 -6.63 3.32 8.93
CA THR A 244 -6.82 1.94 8.42
C THR A 244 -7.96 1.80 7.41
N GLU A 245 -8.86 2.78 7.34
CA GLU A 245 -10.00 2.78 6.41
C GLU A 245 -9.67 3.47 5.08
N ASP A 246 -8.51 4.12 4.98
CA ASP A 246 -8.09 4.77 3.75
C ASP A 246 -7.55 3.76 2.74
N SER A 247 -7.95 3.95 1.49
CA SER A 247 -7.33 3.34 0.32
C SER A 247 -7.03 4.45 -0.67
N CYS A 248 -6.14 4.23 -1.63
CA CYS A 248 -5.95 5.23 -2.68
C CYS A 248 -7.28 5.55 -3.38
N GLU A 249 -8.13 4.56 -3.66
CA GLU A 249 -9.44 4.79 -4.28
C GLU A 249 -10.37 5.61 -3.38
N SER A 250 -10.34 5.47 -2.04
CA SER A 250 -11.15 6.32 -1.16
C SER A 250 -10.67 7.77 -1.24
N LEU A 251 -9.37 7.99 -1.21
CA LEU A 251 -8.74 9.32 -1.25
C LEU A 251 -8.94 10.02 -2.60
N LEU A 252 -8.73 9.34 -3.72
CA LEU A 252 -8.99 9.89 -5.05
C LEU A 252 -10.45 10.34 -5.20
N ARG A 253 -11.40 9.56 -4.64
CA ARG A 253 -12.83 9.93 -4.61
C ARG A 253 -13.12 11.09 -3.65
N GLN A 254 -12.51 11.10 -2.46
CA GLN A 254 -12.72 12.12 -1.43
C GLN A 254 -12.19 13.49 -1.83
N TYR A 255 -11.01 13.52 -2.46
CA TYR A 255 -10.35 14.76 -2.89
C TYR A 255 -10.67 15.15 -4.34
N GLY A 256 -11.24 14.23 -5.13
CA GLY A 256 -11.67 14.49 -6.51
C GLY A 256 -10.51 14.63 -7.50
N VAL A 257 -9.40 13.95 -7.22
CA VAL A 257 -8.12 14.08 -7.96
C VAL A 257 -7.83 12.81 -8.77
N PRO A 258 -7.16 12.89 -9.93
CA PRO A 258 -6.73 11.72 -10.67
C PRO A 258 -5.54 11.03 -9.97
N PRO A 259 -5.31 9.72 -10.19
CA PRO A 259 -4.19 8.97 -9.58
C PRO A 259 -2.83 9.66 -9.77
N LYS A 260 -2.62 10.26 -10.94
CA LYS A 260 -1.39 10.97 -11.28
C LYS A 260 -1.12 12.16 -10.34
N ASP A 261 -2.12 12.94 -10.00
CA ASP A 261 -1.90 14.16 -9.20
C ASP A 261 -1.58 13.78 -7.74
N LEU A 262 -2.26 12.75 -7.19
CA LEU A 262 -1.92 12.19 -5.88
C LEU A 262 -0.51 11.57 -5.87
N SER A 263 -0.07 10.95 -6.96
CA SER A 263 1.29 10.40 -7.12
C SER A 263 2.34 11.51 -7.27
N ASP A 264 2.04 12.58 -8.01
CA ASP A 264 2.93 13.74 -8.20
C ASP A 264 3.19 14.50 -6.88
N TRP A 265 2.25 14.44 -5.93
CA TRP A 265 2.40 15.03 -4.60
C TRP A 265 3.07 14.11 -3.58
N ASN A 266 3.15 12.80 -3.84
CA ASN A 266 3.70 11.80 -2.92
C ASN A 266 4.47 10.76 -3.76
N GLN A 267 5.71 11.04 -4.16
CA GLN A 267 6.36 10.31 -5.28
C GLN A 267 6.55 8.79 -5.06
N LYS A 268 6.44 8.29 -3.83
CA LYS A 268 6.44 6.84 -3.52
C LYS A 268 5.08 6.16 -3.50
N LEU A 269 3.99 6.92 -3.62
CA LEU A 269 2.80 6.37 -4.26
C LEU A 269 3.13 6.21 -5.75
N TYR A 270 3.63 5.02 -6.09
CA TYR A 270 3.93 4.66 -7.48
C TYR A 270 2.71 4.89 -8.37
N ILE A 271 2.91 5.12 -9.67
CA ILE A 271 1.82 5.43 -10.61
C ILE A 271 0.75 4.33 -10.55
N GLN A 272 -0.50 4.69 -10.22
CA GLN A 272 -1.64 3.80 -9.88
C GLN A 272 -1.75 3.35 -8.41
N CYS A 273 -0.99 3.96 -7.50
CA CYS A 273 -1.03 3.72 -6.05
C CYS A 273 -0.58 2.32 -5.58
N ASP A 274 0.20 1.60 -6.38
CA ASP A 274 0.71 0.27 -6.01
C ASP A 274 1.50 0.27 -4.69
N GLY A 275 2.15 1.40 -4.35
CA GLY A 275 2.86 1.61 -3.09
C GLY A 275 2.01 2.02 -1.88
N PHE A 276 0.68 2.17 -2.01
CA PHE A 276 -0.18 2.67 -0.92
C PHE A 276 -0.21 1.71 0.28
N SER A 277 -0.12 0.40 0.05
CA SER A 277 -0.02 -0.62 1.12
C SER A 277 1.27 -0.51 1.95
N GLU A 278 2.30 0.16 1.42
CA GLU A 278 3.55 0.44 2.13
C GLU A 278 3.51 1.77 2.93
N ILE A 279 2.48 2.59 2.70
CA ILE A 279 2.30 3.93 3.26
C ILE A 279 0.89 3.99 3.87
N ASN A 280 0.69 3.32 5.00
CA ASN A 280 -0.61 3.18 5.69
C ASN A 280 -0.71 4.00 6.99
N THR A 281 0.19 4.96 7.18
CA THR A 281 0.40 5.71 8.43
C THR A 281 1.09 7.05 8.17
N GLY A 282 0.84 8.04 9.03
CA GLY A 282 1.40 9.38 8.91
C GLY A 282 0.58 10.29 7.99
N TYR A 283 1.15 11.42 7.60
CA TYR A 283 0.48 12.43 6.77
C TYR A 283 0.96 12.39 5.32
N ILE A 284 0.01 12.48 4.38
CA ILE A 284 0.27 12.58 2.93
C ILE A 284 -0.28 13.90 2.37
N CYS A 285 0.27 14.32 1.23
CA CYS A 285 -0.19 15.49 0.49
C CYS A 285 -1.42 15.16 -0.39
N VAL A 286 -2.45 16.01 -0.33
CA VAL A 286 -3.72 15.86 -1.06
C VAL A 286 -4.19 17.15 -1.76
N GLY A 287 -3.28 18.11 -1.98
CA GLY A 287 -3.49 19.35 -2.74
C GLY A 287 -2.68 20.53 -2.26
#